data_AF-A0A2V2SQ46-F1
#
_entry.id   AF-A0A2V2SQ46-F1
#
_cell.length_a   1.000
_cell.length_b   1.000
_cell.length_c   1.000
_cell.angle_alpha   90.00
_cell.angle_beta   90.00
_cell.angle_gamma   90.00
#
_symmetry.space_group_name_H-M   'P 1'
#
loop_
_entity.id
_entity.type
_entity.pdbx_description
1 polymer ?
#
loop_
_entity_poly.entity_id
_entity_poly.type
_entity_poly.pdbx_seq_one_letter_code
_entity_poly.pdbx_strand_id
1 'polypeptide(L)'
;MKQIEKDELFDHVSTFFKDKGVELKEGVYTRGVRMGCQFLADAINLSQEGVQRARNQFDKTLAQMRQVIHEKTAPKSAKRKSSSQKTRAKARNSKSGRRKRT
;
A
#
# COMPACT_ATOMS: atom_id res chain seq x y z
N MET A 1 3.35 3.68 7.18
CA MET A 1 3.82 4.11 8.52
C MET A 1 5.01 3.24 8.91
N LYS A 2 5.94 3.75 9.74
CA LYS A 2 7.10 2.98 10.20
C LYS A 2 6.64 2.08 11.37
N GLN A 3 6.94 0.78 11.28
CA GLN A 3 6.67 -0.13 12.39
C GLN A 3 7.63 0.15 13.55
N ILE A 4 7.13 -0.06 14.76
CA ILE A 4 7.90 0.04 16.01
C ILE A 4 8.65 -1.26 16.21
N GLU A 5 9.96 -1.18 16.48
CA GLU A 5 10.74 -2.37 16.84
C GLU A 5 10.40 -2.81 18.27
N LYS A 6 10.39 -4.13 18.50
CA LYS A 6 9.87 -4.69 19.77
C LYS A 6 10.64 -4.20 20.99
N ASP A 7 11.94 -3.96 20.85
CA ASP A 7 12.82 -3.52 21.94
C ASP A 7 13.00 -1.99 21.99
N GLU A 8 12.66 -1.26 20.92
CA GLU A 8 12.79 0.21 20.84
C GLU A 8 12.02 0.90 21.97
N LEU A 9 10.81 0.40 22.25
CA LEU A 9 9.98 0.96 23.31
C LEU A 9 10.59 0.72 24.70
N PHE A 10 11.20 -0.46 24.91
CA PHE A 10 11.90 -0.77 26.16
C PHE A 10 13.14 0.09 26.33
N ASP A 11 13.90 0.34 25.27
CA ASP A 11 15.10 1.16 25.31
C ASP A 11 14.79 2.64 25.60
N HIS A 12 13.73 3.17 25.00
CA HIS A 12 13.24 4.52 25.33
C HIS A 12 12.80 4.64 26.78
N VAL A 13 12.04 3.65 27.27
CA VAL A 13 11.59 3.62 28.67
C VAL A 13 12.76 3.47 29.63
N SER A 14 13.72 2.60 29.31
CA SER A 14 14.94 2.38 30.10
C SER A 14 15.79 3.65 30.17
N THR A 15 15.95 4.35 29.05
CA THR A 15 16.67 5.64 28.99
C THR A 15 15.95 6.71 29.81
N PHE A 16 14.63 6.82 29.67
CA PHE A 16 13.82 7.75 30.46
C PHE A 16 13.97 7.50 31.97
N PHE A 17 13.96 6.24 32.41
CA PHE A 17 14.19 5.92 33.83
C PHE A 17 15.59 6.28 34.28
N LYS A 18 16.62 6.03 33.46
CA LYS A 18 18.00 6.43 33.75
C LYS A 18 18.13 7.93 33.95
N ASP A 19 17.48 8.74 33.11
CA ASP A 19 17.47 10.21 33.22
C ASP A 19 16.77 10.69 34.50
N LYS A 20 15.90 9.86 35.09
CA LYS A 20 15.25 10.10 36.39
C LYS A 20 16.03 9.52 37.57
N GLY A 21 17.22 8.97 37.34
CA GLY A 21 18.06 8.36 38.37
C GLY A 21 17.63 6.94 38.76
N VAL A 22 16.78 6.29 37.98
CA VAL A 22 16.32 4.92 38.21
C VAL A 22 16.94 4.00 37.17
N GLU A 23 17.78 3.05 37.60
CA GLU A 23 18.33 2.04 36.70
C GLU A 23 17.52 0.74 36.74
N LEU A 24 17.02 0.32 35.58
CA LEU A 24 16.45 -1.01 35.40
C LEU A 24 17.59 -2.04 35.33
N LYS A 25 17.95 -2.60 36.49
CA LYS A 25 18.91 -3.73 36.56
C LYS A 25 18.28 -5.00 35.97
N GLU A 26 19.11 -5.87 35.42
CA GLU A 26 18.63 -7.16 34.93
C GLU A 26 18.00 -7.97 36.07
N GLY A 27 16.75 -8.39 35.85
CA GLY A 27 15.96 -9.08 36.86
C GLY A 27 14.57 -9.43 36.33
N VAL A 28 13.81 -10.17 37.14
CA VAL A 28 12.46 -10.64 36.78
C VAL A 28 11.53 -9.46 36.46
N TYR A 29 11.62 -8.38 37.23
CA TYR A 29 10.84 -7.16 37.02
C TYR A 29 11.12 -6.51 35.65
N THR A 30 12.39 -6.29 35.33
CA THR A 30 12.84 -5.70 34.06
C THR A 30 12.46 -6.57 32.86
N ARG A 31 12.49 -7.89 33.00
CA ARG A 31 11.98 -8.82 31.97
C ARG A 31 10.48 -8.65 31.76
N GLY A 32 9.69 -8.51 32.84
CA GLY A 32 8.26 -8.24 32.76
C GLY A 32 7.94 -6.93 32.03
N VAL A 33 8.67 -5.86 32.37
CA VAL A 33 8.55 -4.56 31.68
C VAL A 33 8.91 -4.67 30.21
N ARG A 34 10.01 -5.37 29.87
CA ARG A 34 10.38 -5.62 28.46
C ARG A 34 9.28 -6.35 27.71
N MET A 35 8.75 -7.44 28.26
CA MET A 35 7.66 -8.20 27.62
C MET A 35 6.41 -7.33 27.42
N GLY A 36 6.06 -6.49 28.40
CA GLY A 36 4.97 -5.53 28.27
C GLY A 36 5.20 -4.51 27.15
N CYS A 37 6.43 -4.01 27.02
CA CYS A 37 6.82 -3.10 25.94
C CYS A 37 6.74 -3.77 24.57
N GLN A 38 7.19 -5.03 24.45
CA GLN A 38 7.11 -5.81 23.22
C GLN A 38 5.64 -6.05 22.81
N PHE A 39 4.78 -6.41 23.78
CA PHE A 39 3.34 -6.57 23.54
C PHE A 39 2.69 -5.27 23.06
N LEU A 40 3.04 -4.14 23.68
CA LEU A 40 2.53 -2.83 23.29
C LEU A 40 2.99 -2.46 21.87
N ALA A 41 4.25 -2.72 21.52
CA ALA A 41 4.78 -2.49 20.18
C ALA A 41 4.00 -3.30 19.13
N ASP A 42 3.74 -4.59 19.40
CA ASP A 42 2.94 -5.44 18.52
C ASP A 42 1.50 -4.92 18.37
N ALA A 43 0.87 -4.49 19.46
CA ALA A 43 -0.48 -3.93 19.44
C ALA A 43 -0.57 -2.60 18.66
N ILE A 44 0.43 -1.72 18.82
CA ILE A 44 0.50 -0.46 18.06
C ILE A 44 0.71 -0.74 16.58
N ASN A 45 1.62 -1.66 16.23
CA ASN A 45 1.85 -2.04 14.84
C ASN A 45 0.58 -2.61 14.19
N LEU A 46 -0.17 -3.45 14.91
CA LEU A 46 -1.46 -3.97 14.44
C LEU A 46 -2.48 -2.83 14.23
N SER A 47 -2.53 -1.86 15.14
CA SER A 47 -3.40 -0.69 15.00
C SER A 47 -3.01 0.16 13.78
N GLN A 48 -1.72 0.36 13.54
CA GLN A 48 -1.22 1.07 12.34
C GLN A 48 -1.65 0.36 11.05
N GLU A 49 -1.59 -0.97 11.00
CA GLU A 49 -2.12 -1.75 9.88
C GLU A 49 -3.62 -1.56 9.70
N GLY A 50 -4.39 -1.59 10.80
CA GLY A 50 -5.82 -1.36 10.80
C GLY A 50 -6.19 0.01 10.21
N VAL A 51 -5.51 1.06 10.66
CA VAL A 51 -5.67 2.42 10.14
C VAL A 51 -5.30 2.50 8.65
N GLN A 52 -4.22 1.84 8.23
CA GLN A 52 -3.80 1.82 6.83
C GLN A 52 -4.84 1.10 5.95
N ARG A 53 -5.40 -0.02 6.40
CA ARG A 53 -6.48 -0.74 5.70
C ARG A 53 -7.74 0.13 5.58
N ALA A 54 -8.12 0.81 6.66
CA ALA A 54 -9.25 1.73 6.65
C ALA A 54 -9.04 2.87 5.63
N ARG A 55 -7.87 3.52 5.63
CA ARG A 55 -7.53 4.56 4.64
C ARG A 55 -7.67 4.06 3.22
N ASN A 56 -7.08 2.91 2.91
CA ASN A 56 -7.15 2.33 1.56
C ASN A 56 -8.60 2.07 1.11
N GLN A 57 -9.48 1.69 2.03
CA GLN A 57 -10.89 1.45 1.72
C GLN A 57 -11.67 2.76 1.52
N PHE A 58 -11.37 3.80 2.30
CA PHE A 58 -11.92 5.14 2.08
C PHE A 58 -11.49 5.69 0.72
N ASP A 59 -10.20 5.57 0.37
CA ASP A 59 -9.68 6.04 -0.93
C ASP A 59 -10.37 5.34 -2.11
N LYS A 60 -10.63 4.03 -2.02
CA LYS A 60 -11.39 3.29 -3.04
C LYS A 60 -12.82 3.81 -3.17
N THR A 61 -13.49 4.03 -2.04
CA THR A 61 -14.87 4.57 -2.04
C THR A 61 -14.91 5.96 -2.66
N LEU A 62 -13.95 6.82 -2.32
CA LEU A 62 -13.83 8.16 -2.91
C LEU A 62 -13.54 8.10 -4.41
N ALA A 63 -12.68 7.17 -4.87
CA ALA A 63 -12.41 6.97 -6.28
C ALA A 63 -13.66 6.52 -7.04
N GLN A 64 -14.47 5.62 -6.47
CA GLN A 64 -15.76 5.21 -7.03
C GLN A 64 -16.74 6.38 -7.10
N MET A 65 -16.84 7.19 -6.05
CA MET A 65 -17.68 8.39 -6.07
C MET A 65 -17.22 9.38 -7.14
N ARG A 66 -15.90 9.60 -7.28
CA ARG A 66 -15.34 10.43 -8.34
C ARG A 66 -15.65 9.87 -9.73
N GLN A 67 -15.59 8.55 -9.92
CA GLN A 67 -15.96 7.90 -11.18
C GLN A 67 -17.42 8.16 -11.52
N VAL A 68 -18.33 7.99 -10.55
CA VAL A 68 -19.77 8.28 -10.73
C VAL A 68 -20.00 9.75 -11.04
N ILE A 69 -19.29 10.66 -10.38
CA ILE A 69 -19.35 12.10 -10.70
C ILE A 69 -18.86 12.31 -12.14
N HIS A 70 -17.75 11.72 -12.56
CA HIS A 70 -17.31 11.81 -13.95
C HIS A 70 -18.36 11.27 -14.93
N GLU A 71 -18.98 10.13 -14.65
CA GLU A 71 -20.04 9.56 -15.50
C GLU A 71 -21.29 10.44 -15.56
N LYS A 72 -21.71 11.01 -14.44
CA LYS A 72 -22.93 11.83 -14.34
C LYS A 72 -22.75 13.29 -14.74
N THR A 73 -21.53 13.80 -14.62
CA THR A 73 -21.18 15.22 -14.88
C THR A 73 -20.37 15.37 -16.17
N ALA A 74 -20.01 14.27 -16.84
CA ALA A 74 -19.49 14.33 -18.19
C ALA A 74 -20.54 15.03 -19.08
N PRO A 75 -20.15 16.07 -19.85
CA PRO A 75 -21.07 16.70 -20.79
C PRO A 75 -21.60 15.62 -21.72
N LYS A 76 -22.94 15.50 -21.85
CA LYS A 76 -23.58 14.61 -22.81
C LYS A 76 -22.90 14.83 -24.16
N SER A 77 -22.06 13.88 -24.57
CA SER A 77 -21.42 13.93 -25.88
C SER A 77 -22.53 14.12 -26.89
N ALA A 78 -22.50 15.23 -27.63
CA ALA A 78 -23.34 15.38 -28.79
C ALA A 78 -23.15 14.11 -29.63
N LYS A 79 -24.21 13.29 -29.65
CA LYS A 79 -24.53 12.24 -30.61
C LYS A 79 -23.35 11.95 -31.55
N ARG A 80 -22.48 10.98 -31.21
CA ARG A 80 -21.55 10.40 -32.21
C ARG A 80 -22.40 9.75 -33.29
N LYS A 81 -22.75 10.55 -34.31
CA LYS A 81 -23.19 10.05 -35.60
C LYS A 81 -22.04 9.22 -36.16
N SER A 82 -22.38 8.01 -36.55
CA SER A 82 -21.60 7.06 -37.34
C SER A 82 -20.79 7.70 -38.46
N SER A 83 -19.53 7.28 -38.61
CA SER A 83 -18.80 7.17 -39.88
C SER A 83 -17.54 6.31 -39.63
N SER A 84 -17.62 5.03 -39.99
CA SER A 84 -17.06 4.45 -41.21
C SER A 84 -15.55 4.16 -41.12
N GLN A 85 -15.25 2.86 -41.04
CA GLN A 85 -14.27 2.19 -41.90
C GLN A 85 -12.79 2.56 -41.65
N LYS A 86 -12.18 1.95 -40.62
CA LYS A 86 -10.72 1.79 -40.58
C LYS A 86 -10.34 0.57 -41.43
N THR A 87 -9.98 0.87 -42.66
CA THR A 87 -9.40 0.01 -43.70
C THR A 87 -8.44 -1.05 -43.14
N ARG A 88 -8.74 -2.31 -43.45
CA ARG A 88 -7.86 -3.47 -43.30
C ARG A 88 -6.57 -3.19 -44.08
N ALA A 89 -5.48 -2.94 -43.37
CA ALA A 89 -4.18 -2.62 -43.96
C ALA A 89 -3.66 -3.80 -44.79
N LYS A 90 -3.72 -3.63 -46.12
CA LYS A 90 -3.03 -4.46 -47.11
C LYS A 90 -1.55 -4.09 -47.07
N ALA A 91 -0.79 -4.70 -46.16
CA ALA A 91 0.67 -4.62 -46.16
C ALA A 91 1.24 -5.95 -46.68
N ARG A 92 1.70 -5.88 -47.93
CA ARG A 92 2.53 -6.87 -48.62
C ARG A 92 3.74 -7.20 -47.74
N ASN A 93 4.03 -8.49 -47.53
CA ASN A 93 5.42 -8.89 -47.37
C ASN A 93 5.70 -10.13 -48.23
N SER A 94 6.05 -9.84 -49.48
CA SER A 94 6.69 -10.76 -50.39
C SER A 94 8.16 -10.92 -50.02
N LYS A 95 8.65 -12.16 -50.12
CA LYS A 95 10.07 -12.61 -50.10
C LYS A 95 10.62 -13.00 -48.72
N SER A 96 10.56 -14.30 -48.42
CA SER A 96 11.78 -15.01 -48.04
C SER A 96 11.81 -16.35 -48.79
N GLY A 97 12.78 -16.49 -49.69
CA GLY A 97 13.11 -17.76 -50.30
C GLY A 97 14.04 -18.53 -49.37
N ARG A 98 13.79 -19.82 -49.18
CA ARG A 98 14.85 -20.78 -48.84
C ARG A 98 14.52 -22.16 -49.40
N ARG A 99 15.34 -22.56 -50.37
CA ARG A 99 15.44 -23.88 -51.02
C ARG A 99 15.72 -25.00 -49.99
N LYS A 100 15.13 -26.18 -50.22
CA LYS A 100 15.78 -27.53 -50.38
C LYS A 100 14.65 -28.58 -50.47
N ARG A 101 14.41 -29.23 -51.62
CA ARG A 101 15.01 -30.50 -52.11
C ARG A 101 14.94 -31.64 -51.08
N THR A 102 13.99 -32.54 -51.28
CA THR A 102 14.15 -34.01 -51.41
C THR A 102 12.95 -34.53 -52.17
#